data_AF-A0A9W6ND65-F1
#
_entry.id   AF-A0A9W6ND65-F1
#
_cell.length_a   1.000
_cell.length_b   1.000
_cell.length_c   1.000
_cell.angle_alpha   90.00
_cell.angle_beta   90.00
_cell.angle_gamma   90.00
#
_symmetry.space_group_name_H-M   'P 1'
#
loop_
_entity.id
_entity.type
_entity.pdbx_description
1 polymer ?
#
loop_
_entity_poly.entity_id
_entity_poly.type
_entity_poly.pdbx_seq_one_letter_code
_entity_poly.pdbx_strand_id
1 'polypeptide(L)'
;MAAVENITYYLEMHSSDAVRGKPLPAALSIVECVIKQFPLNRFLYQLVGGPWEWTDKLVWTDQQWRDLLERDNHRTFVAYEQGAIAGYYELQQSDNGDVEILYFGLVEAFFGKGFGGPMLTHALQSAWAWPGTKRVWVHTCTLDHPSALGNYQARGLHIYKEETE
;
A
#
# COMPACT_ATOMS: atom_id res chain seq x y z
N MET A 1 -15.04 18.81 -23.17
CA MET A 1 -13.94 17.98 -22.67
C MET A 1 -14.51 16.60 -22.46
N ALA A 2 -13.95 15.55 -23.05
CA ALA A 2 -14.36 14.19 -22.72
C ALA A 2 -14.05 13.98 -21.23
N ALA A 3 -15.01 13.46 -20.47
CA ALA A 3 -14.75 13.01 -19.11
C ALA A 3 -13.64 11.95 -19.20
N VAL A 4 -12.56 12.12 -18.43
CA VAL A 4 -11.57 11.06 -18.29
C VAL A 4 -12.28 9.97 -17.51
N GLU A 5 -12.52 8.85 -18.18
CA GLU A 5 -13.16 7.66 -17.62
C GLU A 5 -12.29 7.16 -16.46
N ASN A 6 -12.86 7.09 -15.25
CA ASN A 6 -12.13 6.64 -14.07
C ASN A 6 -12.27 5.11 -13.97
N ILE A 7 -11.18 4.39 -14.19
CA ILE A 7 -11.17 2.92 -14.11
C ILE A 7 -10.46 2.52 -12.83
N THR A 8 -11.13 1.72 -12.00
CA THR A 8 -10.54 1.04 -10.84
C THR A 8 -10.22 -0.40 -11.21
N TYR A 9 -8.94 -0.77 -11.07
CA TYR A 9 -8.42 -2.11 -11.25
C TYR A 9 -8.27 -2.79 -9.89
N TYR A 10 -8.83 -3.99 -9.76
CA TYR A 10 -8.63 -4.84 -8.59
C TYR A 10 -7.70 -5.98 -8.97
N LEU A 11 -6.61 -6.14 -8.21
CA LEU A 11 -5.58 -7.13 -8.45
C LEU A 11 -5.40 -8.06 -7.26
N GLU A 12 -5.09 -9.32 -7.52
CA GLU A 12 -4.92 -10.34 -6.49
C GLU A 12 -3.75 -11.31 -6.75
N MET A 13 -3.41 -12.05 -5.70
CA MET A 13 -2.39 -13.09 -5.65
C MET A 13 -2.81 -14.16 -4.64
N HIS A 14 -2.70 -15.44 -4.99
CA HIS A 14 -3.14 -16.60 -4.17
C HIS A 14 -2.00 -17.50 -3.68
N SER A 15 -0.75 -17.15 -3.95
CA SER A 15 0.42 -17.89 -3.44
C SER A 15 1.63 -16.98 -3.28
N SER A 16 2.42 -17.20 -2.23
CA SER A 16 3.70 -16.53 -2.01
C SER A 16 4.73 -16.84 -3.11
N ASP A 17 4.61 -17.98 -3.78
CA ASP A 17 5.51 -18.38 -4.88
C ASP A 17 5.31 -17.53 -6.14
N ALA A 18 4.17 -16.84 -6.25
CA ALA A 18 3.88 -15.92 -7.35
C ALA A 18 4.58 -14.56 -7.18
N VAL A 19 5.17 -14.28 -6.01
CA VAL A 19 5.90 -13.02 -5.77
C VAL A 19 7.12 -12.96 -6.67
N ARG A 20 7.05 -12.05 -7.65
CA ARG A 20 8.22 -11.66 -8.43
C ARG A 20 8.92 -10.60 -7.60
N GLY A 21 10.04 -10.94 -6.97
CA GLY A 21 10.75 -10.01 -6.07
C GLY A 21 11.63 -9.01 -6.82
N LYS A 22 11.79 -7.80 -6.25
CA LYS A 22 12.85 -6.85 -6.57
C LYS A 22 13.67 -6.58 -5.30
N PRO A 23 15.00 -6.72 -5.31
CA PRO A 23 15.80 -6.59 -4.10
C PRO A 23 15.66 -5.22 -3.42
N LEU A 24 15.67 -5.20 -2.09
CA LEU A 24 15.70 -3.97 -1.31
C LEU A 24 17.07 -3.31 -1.45
N PRO A 25 17.16 -2.07 -1.97
CA PRO A 25 18.43 -1.36 -2.07
C PRO A 25 18.94 -0.96 -0.69
N ALA A 26 20.26 -0.94 -0.50
CA ALA A 26 20.88 -0.59 0.79
C ALA A 26 20.49 0.81 1.32
N ALA A 27 20.09 1.73 0.42
CA ALA A 27 19.63 3.06 0.78
C ALA A 27 18.23 3.09 1.42
N LEU A 28 17.43 2.02 1.27
CA LEU A 28 16.05 1.95 1.72
C LEU A 28 15.90 0.93 2.85
N SER A 29 15.48 1.38 4.02
CA SER A 29 15.08 0.51 5.13
C SER A 29 13.57 0.54 5.31
N ILE A 30 12.94 -0.59 5.58
CA ILE A 30 11.49 -0.67 5.83
C ILE A 30 11.28 -1.27 7.21
N VAL A 31 10.46 -0.62 8.04
CA VAL A 31 10.24 -1.00 9.44
C VAL A 31 8.74 -1.08 9.74
N GLU A 32 8.33 -2.14 10.42
CA GLU A 32 6.97 -2.26 10.94
C GLU A 32 6.76 -1.36 12.17
N CYS A 33 5.66 -0.60 12.17
CA CYS A 33 5.20 0.15 13.34
C CYS A 33 4.36 -0.77 14.23
N VAL A 34 5.04 -1.58 15.05
CA VAL A 34 4.39 -2.54 15.96
C VAL A 34 3.55 -1.82 17.03
N ILE A 35 4.07 -0.71 17.56
CA ILE A 35 3.30 0.18 18.46
C ILE A 35 2.36 1.02 17.61
N LYS A 36 1.06 0.77 17.75
CA LYS A 36 0.01 1.48 17.02
C LYS A 36 -0.08 2.93 17.48
N GLN A 37 -0.04 3.85 16.53
CA GLN A 37 -0.09 5.28 16.78
C GLN A 37 -0.89 5.93 15.66
N PHE A 38 -2.22 6.01 15.82
CA PHE A 38 -3.09 6.58 14.80
C PHE A 38 -2.66 7.98 14.26
N PRO A 39 -2.03 8.88 15.06
CA PRO A 39 -1.58 10.17 14.52
C PRO A 39 -0.47 10.02 13.46
N LEU A 40 0.38 8.98 13.57
CA LEU A 40 1.41 8.69 12.58
C LEU A 40 0.78 8.29 11.24
N ASN A 41 -0.17 7.37 11.25
CA ASN A 41 -0.88 6.94 10.03
C ASN A 41 -1.64 8.08 9.37
N ARG A 42 -2.32 8.92 10.17
CA ARG A 42 -2.98 10.13 9.65
C ARG A 42 -1.97 11.05 8.96
N PHE A 43 -0.80 11.25 9.57
CA PHE A 43 0.29 12.03 8.98
C PHE A 43 0.82 11.38 7.69
N LEU A 44 1.06 10.06 7.67
CA LEU A 44 1.55 9.33 6.50
C LEU A 44 0.56 9.39 5.33
N TYR A 45 -0.73 9.22 5.62
CA TYR A 45 -1.82 9.36 4.65
C TYR A 45 -1.82 10.73 4.00
N GLN A 46 -1.64 11.81 4.77
CA GLN A 46 -1.53 13.17 4.23
C GLN A 46 -0.23 13.38 3.43
N LEU A 47 0.90 12.92 3.97
CA LEU A 47 2.22 13.12 3.38
C LEU A 47 2.37 12.42 2.02
N VAL A 48 1.89 11.19 1.90
CA VAL A 48 2.03 10.37 0.70
C VAL A 48 0.84 10.49 -0.24
N GLY A 49 -0.37 10.60 0.30
CA GLY A 49 -1.61 10.68 -0.47
C GLY A 49 -1.96 12.07 -0.97
N GLY A 50 -1.38 13.13 -0.40
CA GLY A 50 -1.67 14.52 -0.79
C GLY A 50 -1.55 14.79 -2.30
N PRO A 51 -0.45 14.38 -2.97
CA PRO A 51 -0.31 14.52 -4.43
C PRO A 51 -1.34 13.73 -5.27
N TRP A 52 -2.03 12.76 -4.67
CA TRP A 52 -2.99 11.85 -5.32
C TRP A 52 -4.44 12.06 -4.84
N GLU A 53 -4.72 13.23 -4.26
CA GLU A 53 -6.06 13.62 -3.79
C GLU A 53 -6.71 12.64 -2.79
N TRP A 54 -5.88 11.96 -1.99
CA TRP A 54 -6.39 11.16 -0.87
C TRP A 54 -7.03 12.07 0.17
N THR A 55 -8.36 12.17 0.10
CA THR A 55 -9.16 13.10 0.91
C THR A 55 -10.21 12.42 1.78
N ASP A 56 -10.54 11.15 1.51
CA ASP A 56 -11.62 10.41 2.17
C ASP A 56 -11.46 10.31 3.69
N LYS A 57 -10.23 10.20 4.19
CA LYS A 57 -9.95 10.11 5.63
C LYS A 57 -9.60 11.44 6.30
N LEU A 58 -9.55 12.55 5.55
CA LEU A 58 -9.19 13.85 6.13
C LEU A 58 -10.25 14.37 7.12
N VAL A 59 -11.51 13.95 6.93
CA VAL A 59 -12.66 14.31 7.79
C VAL A 59 -12.85 13.35 8.97
N TRP A 60 -12.04 12.28 9.05
CA TRP A 60 -12.17 11.31 10.12
C TRP A 60 -11.81 11.92 11.48
N THR A 61 -12.62 11.58 12.47
CA THR A 61 -12.34 11.80 13.88
C THR A 61 -11.19 10.91 14.36
N ASP A 62 -10.54 11.31 15.45
CA ASP A 62 -9.52 10.48 16.11
C ASP A 62 -10.05 9.09 16.46
N GLN A 63 -11.32 8.96 16.84
CA GLN A 63 -11.92 7.66 17.17
C GLN A 63 -12.01 6.75 15.94
N GLN A 64 -12.41 7.28 14.78
CA GLN A 64 -12.46 6.49 13.54
C GLN A 64 -11.08 6.01 13.12
N TRP A 65 -10.05 6.86 13.28
CA TRP A 65 -8.67 6.46 13.04
C TRP A 65 -8.22 5.35 13.99
N ARG A 66 -8.49 5.47 15.30
CA ARG A 66 -8.17 4.41 16.28
C ARG A 66 -8.90 3.11 15.96
N ASP A 67 -10.20 3.19 15.68
CA ASP A 67 -11.05 2.03 15.42
C ASP A 67 -10.53 1.21 14.24
N LEU A 68 -9.93 1.83 13.23
CA LEU A 68 -9.30 1.12 12.11
C LEU A 68 -7.91 0.59 12.47
N LEU A 69 -7.04 1.46 12.98
CA LEU A 69 -5.59 1.25 13.00
C LEU A 69 -5.07 0.50 14.23
N GLU A 70 -5.82 0.56 15.33
CA GLU A 70 -5.44 -0.08 16.60
C GLU A 70 -5.98 -1.52 16.70
N ARG A 71 -6.55 -2.06 15.61
CA ARG A 71 -6.94 -3.47 15.52
C ARG A 71 -5.73 -4.37 15.25
N ASP A 72 -5.75 -5.57 15.80
CA ASP A 72 -4.73 -6.59 15.56
C ASP A 72 -4.67 -7.04 14.09
N ASN A 73 -5.77 -6.85 13.36
CA ASN A 73 -5.85 -7.15 11.94
C ASN A 73 -5.37 -6.02 11.02
N HIS A 74 -4.66 -5.01 11.56
CA HIS A 74 -4.05 -3.91 10.81
C HIS A 74 -2.55 -3.80 11.09
N ARG A 75 -1.71 -3.67 10.06
CA ARG A 75 -0.25 -3.49 10.18
C ARG A 75 0.24 -2.34 9.31
N THR A 76 1.13 -1.52 9.85
CA THR A 76 1.68 -0.34 9.17
C THR A 76 3.19 -0.47 9.05
N PHE A 77 3.72 -0.13 7.89
CA PHE A 77 5.15 -0.19 7.60
C PHE A 77 5.61 1.11 6.97
N VAL A 78 6.77 1.60 7.41
CA VAL A 78 7.35 2.86 6.92
C VAL A 78 8.69 2.58 6.28
N ALA A 79 8.88 3.10 5.07
CA ALA A 79 10.14 3.08 4.35
C ALA A 79 10.91 4.37 4.65
N TYR A 80 12.21 4.23 4.92
CA TYR A 80 13.10 5.34 5.21
C TYR A 80 14.33 5.31 4.30
N GLU A 81 14.77 6.49 3.86
CA GLU A 81 16.08 6.71 3.25
C GLU A 81 16.80 7.79 4.04
N GLN A 82 17.98 7.46 4.59
CA GLN A 82 18.81 8.39 5.38
C GLN A 82 18.05 9.12 6.51
N GLY A 83 17.10 8.43 7.16
CA GLY A 83 16.30 8.97 8.27
C GLY A 83 15.05 9.74 7.86
N ALA A 84 14.87 10.06 6.58
CA ALA A 84 13.64 10.65 6.06
C ALA A 84 12.64 9.55 5.65
N ILE A 85 11.34 9.83 5.80
CA ILE A 85 10.27 8.95 5.33
C ILE A 85 10.25 8.98 3.80
N ALA A 86 10.55 7.84 3.19
CA ALA A 86 10.55 7.65 1.75
C ALA A 86 9.18 7.17 1.22
N GLY A 87 8.39 6.52 2.07
CA GLY A 87 7.08 5.99 1.73
C GLY A 87 6.50 5.14 2.85
N TYR A 88 5.31 4.60 2.65
CA TYR A 88 4.68 3.70 3.60
C TYR A 88 3.69 2.76 2.92
N TYR A 89 3.28 1.73 3.64
CA TYR A 89 2.13 0.93 3.27
C TYR A 89 1.40 0.38 4.51
N GLU A 90 0.13 0.08 4.31
CA GLU A 90 -0.76 -0.52 5.32
C GLU A 90 -1.29 -1.85 4.80
N LEU A 91 -1.32 -2.86 5.68
CA LEU A 91 -1.91 -4.16 5.42
C LEU A 91 -3.09 -4.39 6.35
N GLN A 92 -4.20 -4.90 5.83
CA GLN A 92 -5.36 -5.30 6.63
C GLN A 92 -5.74 -6.74 6.31
N GLN A 93 -5.85 -7.59 7.33
CA GLN A 93 -6.26 -8.98 7.18
C GLN A 93 -7.75 -9.15 7.55
N SER A 94 -8.51 -9.84 6.72
CA SER A 94 -9.88 -10.27 7.03
C SER A 94 -9.89 -11.62 7.74
N ASP A 95 -11.01 -11.96 8.38
CA ASP A 95 -11.21 -13.25 9.07
C ASP A 95 -11.08 -14.47 8.13
N ASN A 96 -11.26 -14.27 6.83
CA ASN A 96 -11.14 -15.34 5.84
C ASN A 96 -9.68 -15.61 5.40
N GLY A 97 -8.74 -14.76 5.80
CA GLY A 97 -7.33 -14.84 5.41
C GLY A 97 -6.98 -13.99 4.18
N ASP A 98 -7.86 -13.08 3.77
CA ASP A 98 -7.54 -12.11 2.71
C ASP A 98 -6.79 -10.93 3.31
N VAL A 99 -5.62 -10.61 2.76
CA VAL A 99 -4.83 -9.43 3.14
C VAL A 99 -4.94 -8.38 2.04
N GLU A 100 -5.48 -7.22 2.38
CA GLU A 100 -5.50 -6.04 1.52
C GLU A 100 -4.23 -5.20 1.74
N ILE A 101 -3.62 -4.72 0.65
CA ILE A 101 -2.70 -3.58 0.71
C ILE A 101 -3.56 -2.32 0.67
N LEU A 102 -3.96 -1.84 1.85
CA LEU A 102 -4.95 -0.76 1.99
C LEU A 102 -4.40 0.59 1.49
N TYR A 103 -3.14 0.85 1.77
CA TYR A 103 -2.41 2.00 1.24
C TYR A 103 -1.02 1.60 0.85
N PHE A 104 -0.51 2.22 -0.21
CA PHE A 104 0.83 2.03 -0.69
C PHE A 104 1.28 3.27 -1.45
N GLY A 105 2.39 3.88 -1.04
CA GLY A 105 2.92 5.01 -1.79
C GLY A 105 4.25 5.53 -1.30
N LEU A 106 4.95 6.21 -2.20
CA LEU A 106 6.18 6.93 -1.89
C LEU A 106 5.88 8.41 -1.69
N VAL A 107 6.72 9.07 -0.90
CA VAL A 107 6.76 10.52 -0.84
C VAL A 107 7.34 11.06 -2.16
N GLU A 108 6.78 12.14 -2.69
CA GLU A 108 7.11 12.70 -4.00
C GLU A 108 8.62 12.93 -4.21
N ALA A 109 9.33 13.40 -3.18
CA ALA A 109 10.78 13.61 -3.19
C ALA A 109 11.62 12.34 -3.47
N PHE A 110 11.00 11.16 -3.42
CA PHE A 110 11.63 9.85 -3.64
C PHE A 110 11.14 9.17 -4.93
N PHE A 111 10.32 9.84 -5.74
CA PHE A 111 9.97 9.36 -7.07
C PHE A 111 11.21 9.24 -7.96
N GLY A 112 11.16 8.32 -8.93
CA GLY A 112 12.27 8.07 -9.85
C GLY A 112 13.49 7.35 -9.24
N LYS A 113 13.56 7.16 -7.92
CA LYS A 113 14.67 6.45 -7.25
C LYS A 113 14.59 4.92 -7.33
N GLY A 114 13.53 4.40 -7.96
CA GLY A 114 13.34 2.95 -8.14
C GLY A 114 12.89 2.19 -6.89
N PHE A 115 12.42 2.90 -5.84
CA PHE A 115 11.99 2.35 -4.55
C PHE A 115 10.61 1.66 -4.56
N GLY A 116 9.74 1.97 -5.53
CA GLY A 116 8.38 1.41 -5.55
C GLY A 116 8.34 -0.11 -5.72
N GLY A 117 9.18 -0.67 -6.59
CA GLY A 117 9.25 -2.12 -6.79
C GLY A 117 9.78 -2.89 -5.57
N PRO A 118 10.92 -2.48 -4.97
CA PRO A 118 11.41 -3.08 -3.73
C PRO A 118 10.44 -2.93 -2.55
N MET A 119 9.81 -1.76 -2.39
CA MET A 119 8.84 -1.54 -1.32
C MET A 119 7.60 -2.44 -1.48
N LEU A 120 7.08 -2.59 -2.71
CA LEU A 120 5.95 -3.49 -2.98
C LEU A 120 6.34 -4.96 -2.77
N THR A 121 7.57 -5.34 -3.13
CA THR A 121 8.09 -6.69 -2.84
C THR A 121 8.06 -6.95 -1.34
N HIS A 122 8.51 -6.00 -0.53
CA HIS A 122 8.49 -6.10 0.93
C HIS A 122 7.06 -6.17 1.49
N ALA A 123 6.11 -5.39 0.93
CA ALA A 123 4.70 -5.45 1.32
C ALA A 123 4.08 -6.83 1.06
N LEU A 124 4.29 -7.39 -0.13
CA LEU A 124 3.82 -8.73 -0.50
C LEU A 124 4.42 -9.82 0.40
N GLN A 125 5.73 -9.76 0.66
CA GLN A 125 6.39 -10.70 1.56
C GLN A 125 5.86 -10.58 3.00
N SER A 126 5.60 -9.36 3.47
CA SER A 126 5.05 -9.11 4.80
C SER A 126 3.61 -9.62 4.93
N ALA A 127 2.81 -9.50 3.87
CA ALA A 127 1.45 -10.03 3.80
C ALA A 127 1.47 -11.57 3.84
N TRP A 128 2.28 -12.21 2.99
CA TRP A 128 2.39 -13.68 2.98
C TRP A 128 3.01 -14.28 4.24
N ALA A 129 3.88 -13.53 4.92
CA ALA A 129 4.42 -13.92 6.22
C ALA A 129 3.40 -13.79 7.37
N TRP A 130 2.26 -13.12 7.16
CA TRP A 130 1.20 -13.00 8.16
C TRP A 130 0.45 -14.33 8.28
N PRO A 131 0.43 -14.99 9.45
CA PRO A 131 -0.29 -16.24 9.65
C PRO A 131 -1.74 -16.18 9.16
N GLY A 132 -2.20 -17.27 8.52
CA GLY A 132 -3.57 -17.39 8.01
C GLY A 132 -3.83 -16.76 6.65
N THR A 133 -2.83 -16.10 6.03
CA THR A 133 -2.99 -15.49 4.70
C THR A 133 -3.22 -16.54 3.62
N LYS A 134 -4.28 -16.33 2.84
CA LYS A 134 -4.69 -17.16 1.69
C LYS A 134 -4.72 -16.38 0.39
N ARG A 135 -4.94 -15.06 0.48
CA ARG A 135 -4.99 -14.14 -0.66
C ARG A 135 -4.36 -12.82 -0.27
N VAL A 136 -3.65 -12.20 -1.19
CA VAL A 136 -3.20 -10.81 -1.09
C VAL A 136 -3.82 -10.03 -2.25
N TRP A 137 -4.42 -8.89 -1.96
CA TRP A 137 -5.09 -8.07 -2.99
C TRP A 137 -4.89 -6.58 -2.76
N VAL A 138 -5.14 -5.81 -3.82
CA VAL A 138 -5.05 -4.35 -3.84
C VAL A 138 -6.00 -3.81 -4.91
N HIS A 139 -6.47 -2.58 -4.76
CA HIS A 139 -7.11 -1.84 -5.83
C HIS A 139 -6.34 -0.56 -6.13
N THR A 140 -6.38 -0.12 -7.39
CA THR A 140 -5.74 1.11 -7.86
C THR A 140 -6.57 1.68 -8.99
N CYS A 141 -6.64 3.00 -9.12
CA CYS A 141 -7.43 3.65 -10.17
C CYS A 141 -6.58 4.50 -11.10
N THR A 142 -7.18 4.98 -12.18
CA THR A 142 -6.53 5.85 -13.16
C THR A 142 -6.10 7.22 -12.61
N LEU A 143 -6.53 7.59 -11.40
CA LEU A 143 -6.08 8.80 -10.69
C LEU A 143 -4.79 8.58 -9.89
N ASP A 144 -4.41 7.33 -9.62
CA ASP A 144 -3.16 7.01 -8.92
C ASP A 144 -1.94 7.28 -9.81
N HIS A 145 -0.74 7.16 -9.23
CA HIS A 145 0.51 7.31 -9.97
C HIS A 145 0.52 6.40 -11.21
N PRO A 146 0.88 6.89 -12.42
CA PRO A 146 0.79 6.13 -13.68
C PRO A 146 1.55 4.80 -13.70
N SER A 147 2.55 4.65 -12.83
CA SER A 147 3.31 3.39 -12.67
C SER A 147 2.70 2.38 -11.68
N ALA A 148 1.61 2.70 -10.98
CA ALA A 148 1.04 1.85 -9.92
C ALA A 148 0.61 0.49 -10.47
N LEU A 149 -0.31 0.47 -11.45
CA LEU A 149 -0.80 -0.75 -12.08
C LEU A 149 0.34 -1.63 -12.63
N GLY A 150 1.26 -1.01 -13.38
CA GLY A 150 2.42 -1.71 -13.94
C GLY A 150 3.35 -2.27 -12.87
N ASN A 151 3.54 -1.57 -11.75
CA ASN A 151 4.33 -2.08 -10.63
C ASN A 151 3.67 -3.30 -9.97
N TYR A 152 2.35 -3.26 -9.73
CA TYR A 152 1.60 -4.40 -9.19
C TYR A 152 1.72 -5.64 -10.07
N GLN A 153 1.46 -5.50 -11.37
CA GLN A 153 1.58 -6.60 -12.33
C GLN A 153 3.01 -7.13 -12.44
N ALA A 154 4.00 -6.24 -12.44
CA ALA A 154 5.40 -6.64 -12.49
C ALA A 154 5.79 -7.50 -11.26
N ARG A 155 5.16 -7.30 -10.09
CA ARG A 155 5.43 -8.07 -8.86
C ARG A 155 4.59 -9.34 -8.71
N GLY A 156 3.76 -9.66 -9.70
CA GLY A 156 3.06 -10.94 -9.80
C GLY A 156 1.57 -10.89 -9.45
N LEU A 157 1.02 -9.72 -9.10
CA LEU A 157 -0.42 -9.53 -8.98
C LEU A 157 -1.07 -9.57 -10.37
N HIS A 158 -2.30 -10.06 -10.46
CA HIS A 158 -3.07 -10.08 -11.71
C HIS A 158 -4.44 -9.44 -11.50
N ILE A 159 -4.96 -8.77 -12.53
CA ILE A 159 -6.29 -8.15 -12.49
C ILE A 159 -7.34 -9.27 -12.44
N TYR A 160 -8.30 -9.16 -11.52
CA TYR A 160 -9.45 -10.07 -11.45
C TYR A 160 -10.79 -9.33 -11.62
N LYS A 161 -10.81 -7.99 -11.52
CA LYS A 161 -12.00 -7.16 -11.69
C LYS A 161 -11.60 -5.74 -12.12
N GLU A 162 -12.44 -5.13 -12.95
CA GLU A 162 -12.36 -3.72 -13.36
C GLU A 162 -13.73 -3.07 -13.12
N GLU A 163 -13.73 -1.81 -12.67
CA GLU A 163 -14.93 -1.00 -12.52
C GLU A 163 -14.71 0.36 -13.18
N THR A 164 -15.75 0.86 -13.84
CA THR A 164 -15.72 2.13 -14.56
C THR A 164 -16.77 3.07 -13.98
N GLU A 165 -16.35 4.29 -13.64
CA GLU A 165 -17.21 5.39 -13.15
C GLU A 165 -17.26 6.58 -14.12
#